data_AF-A0A2J8QCB8-F1
#
_entry.id   AF-A0A2J8QCB8-F1
#
_cell.length_a   1.000
_cell.length_b   1.000
_cell.length_c   1.000
_cell.angle_alpha   90.00
_cell.angle_beta   90.00
_cell.angle_gamma   90.00
#
_symmetry.space_group_name_H-M   'P 1'
#
loop_
_entity.id
_entity.type
_entity.pdbx_description
1 polymer ?
#
loop_
_entity_poly.entity_id
_entity_poly.type
_entity_poly.pdbx_seq_one_letter_code
_entity_poly.pdbx_strand_id
1 'polypeptide(L)'
;MDSETDMVRQIRALDSDMQTLVYENYNKFISATDTIRKMKNDFRKMEDEMDRLATNMAVITDFSARISATLQDRHERITKLAGVHALLRKLQFLFELPSRLTKCVELGAYGQAVRYQGRAQAVLQQYQHLPSFRAIQDDCQVITARLAQQLRQRFREGGSGAPEQAECVELLLALGEPAEELCEEFLAHARGRLEKELRSLEAELGPSPPAPDVLEFTDHGGSGFVGGLCQVAAAYQELFAAQGPAGAEKLAAFA
;
A
#
# COMPACT_ATOMS: atom_id res chain seq x y z
N MET A 1 6.04 -120.83 1.77
CA MET A 1 6.73 -120.38 0.54
C MET A 1 6.26 -118.98 0.16
N ASP A 2 4.94 -118.72 0.03
CA ASP A 2 4.43 -117.39 -0.35
C ASP A 2 4.78 -116.25 0.63
N SER A 3 4.78 -116.50 1.94
CA SER A 3 5.10 -115.47 2.95
C SER A 3 6.56 -114.99 2.91
N GLU A 4 7.49 -115.85 2.52
CA GLU A 4 8.91 -115.53 2.42
C GLU A 4 9.20 -114.71 1.16
N THR A 5 8.56 -115.07 0.04
CA THR A 5 8.64 -114.29 -1.21
C THR A 5 8.03 -112.89 -1.07
N ASP A 6 6.93 -112.75 -0.33
CA ASP A 6 6.31 -111.45 -0.05
C ASP A 6 7.19 -110.58 0.85
N MET A 7 7.82 -111.17 1.87
CA MET A 7 8.77 -110.46 2.74
C MET A 7 9.99 -109.96 1.96
N VAL A 8 10.58 -110.78 1.08
CA VAL A 8 11.70 -110.38 0.22
C VAL A 8 11.29 -109.25 -0.74
N ARG A 9 10.07 -109.28 -1.28
CA ARG A 9 9.55 -108.21 -2.14
C ARG A 9 9.37 -106.89 -1.37
N GLN A 10 8.85 -106.96 -0.14
CA GLN A 10 8.72 -105.79 0.74
C GLN A 10 10.07 -105.20 1.12
N ILE A 11 11.07 -106.03 1.43
CA ILE A 11 12.44 -105.57 1.74
C ILE A 11 13.04 -104.81 0.54
N ARG A 12 12.89 -105.34 -0.68
CA ARG A 12 13.38 -104.67 -1.90
C ARG A 12 12.64 -103.38 -2.22
N ALA A 13 11.32 -103.35 -2.01
CA ALA A 13 10.52 -102.13 -2.18
C ALA A 13 10.94 -101.06 -1.17
N LEU A 14 11.13 -101.44 0.10
CA LEU A 14 11.58 -100.53 1.16
C LEU A 14 12.99 -99.98 0.89
N ASP A 15 13.91 -100.81 0.38
CA ASP A 15 15.25 -100.35 -0.01
C ASP A 15 15.19 -99.36 -1.18
N SER A 16 14.36 -99.63 -2.18
CA SER A 16 14.11 -98.69 -3.30
C SER A 16 13.50 -97.37 -2.84
N ASP A 17 12.53 -97.42 -1.92
CA ASP A 17 11.89 -96.24 -1.35
C ASP A 17 12.88 -95.44 -0.48
N MET A 18 13.70 -96.13 0.31
CA MET A 18 14.76 -95.51 1.10
C MET A 18 15.78 -94.82 0.21
N GLN A 19 16.25 -95.47 -0.86
CA GLN A 19 17.17 -94.87 -1.82
C GLN A 19 16.55 -93.62 -2.48
N THR A 20 15.28 -93.71 -2.90
CA THR A 20 14.56 -92.57 -3.49
C THR A 20 14.46 -91.40 -2.50
N LEU A 21 14.14 -91.67 -1.24
CA LEU A 21 14.04 -90.65 -0.20
C LEU A 21 15.39 -90.02 0.11
N VAL A 22 16.47 -90.80 0.12
CA VAL A 22 17.84 -90.29 0.24
C VAL A 22 18.18 -89.35 -0.91
N TYR A 23 17.91 -89.75 -2.17
CA TYR A 23 18.14 -88.88 -3.33
C TYR A 23 17.32 -87.60 -3.28
N GLU A 24 16.03 -87.68 -2.95
CA GLU A 24 15.19 -86.49 -2.79
C GLU A 24 15.70 -85.59 -1.67
N ASN A 25 16.13 -86.16 -0.56
CA ASN A 25 16.64 -85.40 0.57
C ASN A 25 17.96 -84.70 0.19
N TYR A 26 18.89 -85.39 -0.46
CA TYR A 26 20.13 -84.79 -0.99
C TYR A 26 19.84 -83.68 -2.01
N ASN A 27 18.92 -83.90 -2.96
CA ASN A 27 18.55 -82.88 -3.94
C ASN A 27 17.93 -81.64 -3.27
N LYS A 28 17.07 -81.83 -2.25
CA LYS A 28 16.51 -80.73 -1.45
C LYS A 28 17.61 -79.98 -0.69
N PHE A 29 18.59 -80.69 -0.12
CA PHE A 29 19.75 -80.08 0.54
C PHE A 29 20.62 -79.27 -0.42
N ILE A 30 20.90 -79.80 -1.61
CA ILE A 30 21.68 -79.11 -2.64
C ILE A 30 20.94 -77.84 -3.08
N SER A 31 19.64 -77.94 -3.39
CA SER A 31 18.81 -76.80 -3.80
C SER A 31 18.70 -75.73 -2.70
N ALA A 32 18.52 -76.14 -1.44
CA ALA A 32 18.54 -75.23 -0.30
C ALA A 32 19.90 -74.51 -0.18
N THR A 33 20.99 -75.25 -0.35
CA THR A 33 22.36 -74.69 -0.30
C THR A 33 22.61 -73.69 -1.42
N ASP A 34 22.18 -73.98 -2.65
CA ASP A 34 22.31 -73.08 -3.79
C ASP A 34 21.43 -71.82 -3.62
N THR A 35 20.24 -71.97 -3.05
CA THR A 35 19.36 -70.84 -2.72
C THR A 35 20.02 -69.94 -1.67
N ILE A 36 20.61 -70.52 -0.60
CA ILE A 36 21.36 -69.76 0.41
C ILE A 36 22.54 -69.02 -0.24
N ARG A 37 23.27 -69.67 -1.15
CA ARG A 37 24.39 -69.04 -1.86
C ARG A 37 23.91 -67.88 -2.73
N LYS A 38 22.80 -68.04 -3.44
CA LYS A 38 22.20 -66.98 -4.27
C LYS A 38 21.73 -65.81 -3.40
N MET A 39 20.98 -66.09 -2.34
CA MET A 39 20.53 -65.07 -1.38
C MET A 39 21.72 -64.28 -0.82
N LYS A 40 22.80 -64.95 -0.40
CA LYS A 40 24.01 -64.28 0.08
C LYS A 40 24.60 -63.30 -0.94
N ASN A 41 24.67 -63.70 -2.21
CA ASN A 41 25.18 -62.84 -3.27
C ASN A 41 24.26 -61.66 -3.55
N ASP A 42 22.95 -61.87 -3.55
CA ASP A 42 21.96 -60.82 -3.79
C ASP A 42 21.91 -59.81 -2.62
N PHE A 43 22.00 -60.28 -1.37
CA PHE A 43 22.12 -59.41 -0.19
C PHE A 43 23.38 -58.55 -0.24
N ARG A 44 24.51 -59.12 -0.66
CA ARG A 44 25.75 -58.36 -0.81
C ARG A 44 25.65 -57.27 -1.86
N LYS A 45 25.00 -57.55 -3.01
CA LYS A 45 24.75 -56.53 -4.04
C LYS A 45 23.83 -55.43 -3.54
N MET A 46 22.79 -55.78 -2.79
CA MET A 46 21.87 -54.82 -2.19
C MET A 46 22.60 -53.92 -1.20
N GLU A 47 23.50 -54.47 -0.37
CA GLU A 47 24.35 -53.72 0.55
C GLU A 47 25.25 -52.73 -0.21
N ASP A 48 25.95 -53.19 -1.26
CA ASP A 48 26.77 -52.32 -2.11
C ASP A 48 25.96 -51.19 -2.77
N GLU A 49 24.72 -51.46 -3.19
CA GLU A 49 23.81 -50.44 -3.76
C GLU A 49 23.31 -49.45 -2.71
N MET A 50 22.98 -49.91 -1.49
CA MET A 50 22.58 -49.03 -0.39
C MET A 50 23.73 -48.11 0.04
N ASP A 51 24.96 -48.61 0.09
CA ASP A 51 26.15 -47.80 0.40
C ASP A 51 26.42 -46.73 -0.67
N ARG A 52 26.24 -47.09 -1.95
CA ARG A 52 26.31 -46.14 -3.05
C ARG A 52 25.22 -45.08 -2.96
N LEU A 53 23.99 -45.47 -2.64
CA LEU A 53 22.89 -44.54 -2.47
C LEU A 53 23.14 -43.57 -1.30
N ALA A 54 23.61 -44.08 -0.17
CA ALA A 54 23.96 -43.25 1.00
C ALA A 54 25.05 -42.24 0.66
N THR A 55 26.08 -42.67 -0.07
CA THR A 55 27.15 -41.79 -0.55
C THR A 55 26.61 -40.70 -1.49
N ASN A 56 25.78 -41.08 -2.46
CA ASN A 56 25.18 -40.12 -3.39
C ASN A 56 24.26 -39.12 -2.68
N MET A 57 23.47 -39.57 -1.71
CA MET A 57 22.62 -38.68 -0.90
C MET A 57 23.45 -37.71 -0.08
N ALA A 58 24.56 -38.15 0.51
CA ALA A 58 25.48 -37.25 1.22
C ALA A 58 26.06 -36.17 0.31
N VAL A 59 26.47 -36.53 -0.92
CA VAL A 59 26.95 -35.57 -1.92
C VAL A 59 25.85 -34.58 -2.33
N ILE A 60 24.63 -35.05 -2.54
CA ILE A 60 23.48 -34.18 -2.88
C ILE A 60 23.19 -33.22 -1.73
N THR A 61 23.20 -33.70 -0.49
CA THR A 61 22.99 -32.87 0.70
C THR A 61 24.06 -31.79 0.82
N ASP A 62 25.34 -32.13 0.66
CA ASP A 62 26.44 -31.15 0.71
C ASP A 62 26.32 -30.12 -0.43
N PHE A 63 26.04 -30.58 -1.65
CA PHE A 63 25.87 -29.70 -2.79
C PHE A 63 24.66 -28.76 -2.64
N SER A 64 23.54 -29.28 -2.14
CA SER A 64 22.35 -28.49 -1.81
C SER A 64 22.66 -27.43 -0.75
N ALA A 65 23.36 -27.80 0.32
CA ALA A 65 23.77 -26.87 1.38
C ALA A 65 24.67 -25.75 0.83
N ARG A 66 25.62 -26.06 -0.07
CA ARG A 66 26.47 -25.06 -0.73
C ARG A 66 25.67 -24.11 -1.62
N ILE A 67 24.70 -24.63 -2.39
CA ILE A 67 23.80 -23.81 -3.21
C ILE A 67 22.99 -22.87 -2.32
N SER A 68 22.37 -23.39 -1.25
CA SER A 68 21.59 -22.60 -0.31
C SER A 68 22.43 -21.49 0.32
N ALA A 69 23.65 -21.79 0.79
CA ALA A 69 24.56 -20.79 1.35
C ALA A 69 24.92 -19.70 0.34
N THR A 70 25.22 -20.07 -0.91
CA THR A 70 25.57 -19.12 -1.97
C THR A 70 24.38 -18.24 -2.36
N LEU A 71 23.18 -18.81 -2.45
CA LEU A 71 21.96 -18.07 -2.77
C LEU A 71 21.56 -17.13 -1.63
N GLN A 72 21.74 -17.55 -0.38
CA GLN A 72 21.43 -16.73 0.79
C GLN A 72 22.28 -15.44 0.81
N ASP A 73 23.61 -15.54 0.64
CA ASP A 73 24.50 -14.37 0.57
C ASP A 73 24.11 -13.43 -0.59
N ARG A 74 23.77 -13.99 -1.76
CA ARG A 74 23.29 -13.18 -2.89
C ARG A 74 21.95 -12.51 -2.58
N HIS A 75 21.02 -13.22 -1.96
CA HIS A 75 19.71 -12.67 -1.60
C HIS A 75 19.84 -11.53 -0.60
N GLU A 76 20.71 -11.68 0.41
CA GLU A 76 21.00 -10.61 1.37
C GLU A 76 21.59 -9.37 0.71
N ARG A 77 22.53 -9.55 -0.24
CA ARG A 77 23.10 -8.43 -1.01
C ARG A 77 22.05 -7.73 -1.86
N ILE A 78 21.19 -8.48 -2.55
CA ILE A 78 20.09 -7.93 -3.35
C ILE A 78 19.13 -7.15 -2.47
N THR A 79 18.74 -7.69 -1.31
CA THR A 79 17.85 -7.02 -0.36
C THR A 79 18.46 -5.72 0.18
N LYS A 80 19.76 -5.73 0.53
CA LYS A 80 20.48 -4.50 0.92
C LYS A 80 20.49 -3.47 -0.20
N LEU A 81 20.83 -3.88 -1.43
CA LEU A 81 20.88 -2.97 -2.58
C LEU A 81 19.51 -2.40 -2.93
N ALA A 82 18.46 -3.21 -2.88
CA ALA A 82 17.08 -2.77 -3.07
C ALA A 82 16.67 -1.75 -2.00
N GLY A 83 17.07 -1.96 -0.75
CA GLY A 83 16.88 -1.01 0.35
C GLY A 83 17.57 0.33 0.08
N VAL A 84 18.85 0.32 -0.32
CA VAL A 84 19.60 1.53 -0.71
C VAL A 84 18.94 2.23 -1.89
N HIS A 85 18.53 1.51 -2.92
CA HIS A 85 17.86 2.08 -4.07
C HIS A 85 16.51 2.73 -3.70
N ALA A 86 15.74 2.12 -2.79
CA ALA A 86 14.51 2.71 -2.28
C ALA A 86 14.77 4.00 -1.50
N LEU A 87 15.83 4.06 -0.71
CA LEU A 87 16.26 5.28 0.00
C LEU A 87 16.71 6.36 -0.98
N LEU A 88 17.54 6.01 -1.97
CA LEU A 88 17.98 6.93 -3.01
C LEU A 88 16.81 7.52 -3.78
N ARG A 89 15.79 6.72 -4.12
CA ARG A 89 14.57 7.21 -4.78
C ARG A 89 13.80 8.21 -3.90
N LYS A 90 13.70 7.96 -2.59
CA LYS A 90 13.08 8.91 -1.65
C LYS A 90 13.88 10.21 -1.55
N LEU A 91 15.21 10.10 -1.53
CA LEU A 91 16.12 11.23 -1.51
C LEU A 91 16.00 12.06 -2.79
N GLN A 92 16.01 11.40 -3.95
CA GLN A 92 15.83 12.03 -5.26
C GLN A 92 14.50 12.79 -5.33
N PHE A 93 13.41 12.21 -4.80
CA PHE A 93 12.14 12.92 -4.71
C PHE A 93 12.24 14.21 -3.89
N LEU A 94 12.98 14.21 -2.77
CA LEU A 94 13.19 15.42 -1.94
C LEU A 94 14.05 16.47 -2.66
N PHE A 95 15.07 16.06 -3.41
CA PHE A 95 15.88 16.99 -4.21
C PHE A 95 15.12 17.57 -5.42
N GLU A 96 14.22 16.79 -6.02
CA GLU A 96 13.35 17.26 -7.11
C GLU A 96 12.09 17.98 -6.60
N LEU A 97 11.88 18.06 -5.29
CA LEU A 97 10.68 18.65 -4.71
C LEU A 97 10.51 20.13 -5.07
N PRO A 98 11.53 21.01 -4.95
CA PRO A 98 11.36 22.42 -5.29
C PRO A 98 10.95 22.61 -6.75
N SER A 99 11.63 21.94 -7.69
CA SER A 99 11.33 22.06 -9.12
C SER A 99 9.94 21.50 -9.48
N ARG A 100 9.52 20.40 -8.84
CA ARG A 100 8.16 19.87 -8.97
C ARG A 100 7.12 20.85 -8.42
N LEU A 101 7.39 21.47 -7.28
CA LEU A 101 6.47 22.40 -6.64
C LEU A 101 6.33 23.69 -7.47
N THR A 102 7.43 24.25 -7.98
CA THR A 102 7.41 25.37 -8.93
C THR A 102 6.56 25.04 -10.16
N LYS A 103 6.74 23.86 -10.75
CA LYS A 103 5.95 23.43 -11.91
C LYS A 103 4.45 23.28 -11.59
N CYS A 104 4.10 22.77 -10.41
CA CYS A 104 2.70 22.68 -9.98
C CYS A 104 2.08 24.07 -9.82
N VAL A 105 2.83 25.05 -9.31
CA VAL A 105 2.38 26.45 -9.18
C VAL A 105 2.19 27.07 -10.57
N GLU A 106 3.11 26.85 -11.51
CA GLU A 106 2.99 27.35 -12.90
C GLU A 106 1.79 26.76 -13.66
N LEU A 107 1.46 25.49 -13.41
CA LEU A 107 0.32 24.82 -14.02
C LEU A 107 -1.02 25.12 -13.31
N GLY A 108 -1.01 25.89 -12.21
CA GLY A 108 -2.20 26.17 -11.41
C GLY A 108 -2.73 24.96 -10.62
N ALA A 109 -1.95 23.88 -10.50
CA ALA A 109 -2.32 22.65 -9.79
C ALA A 109 -2.04 22.78 -8.27
N TYR A 110 -2.72 23.74 -7.64
CA TYR A 110 -2.44 24.15 -6.25
C TYR A 110 -2.63 23.03 -5.23
N GLY A 111 -3.69 22.21 -5.36
CA GLY A 111 -3.90 21.06 -4.46
C GLY A 111 -2.79 20.02 -4.48
N GLN A 112 -2.15 19.81 -5.64
CA GLN A 112 -1.00 18.91 -5.71
C GLN A 112 0.24 19.52 -5.04
N ALA A 113 0.46 20.82 -5.21
CA ALA A 113 1.57 21.54 -4.57
C ALA A 113 1.50 21.46 -3.05
N VAL A 114 0.32 21.72 -2.47
CA VAL A 114 0.09 21.64 -1.02
C VAL A 114 0.30 20.21 -0.50
N ARG A 115 -0.18 19.19 -1.22
CA ARG A 115 0.06 17.78 -0.86
C ARG A 115 1.53 17.39 -0.89
N TYR A 116 2.29 17.85 -1.89
CA TYR A 116 3.73 17.60 -1.95
C TYR A 116 4.47 18.26 -0.79
N GLN A 117 4.10 19.51 -0.47
CA GLN A 117 4.67 20.23 0.66
C GLN A 117 4.37 19.52 1.98
N GLY A 118 3.10 19.18 2.26
CA GLY A 118 2.72 18.51 3.52
C GLY A 118 3.41 17.15 3.71
N ARG A 119 3.58 16.36 2.64
CA ARG A 119 4.29 15.07 2.71
C ARG A 119 5.79 15.23 2.96
N ALA A 120 6.41 16.26 2.40
CA ALA A 120 7.84 16.50 2.55
C ALA A 120 8.18 17.24 3.84
N GLN A 121 7.29 18.08 4.34
CA GLN A 121 7.51 18.96 5.49
C GLN A 121 7.97 18.19 6.74
N ALA A 122 7.31 17.09 7.09
CA ALA A 122 7.69 16.27 8.24
C ALA A 122 9.13 15.74 8.12
N VAL A 123 9.53 15.33 6.91
CA VAL A 123 10.87 14.80 6.66
C VAL A 123 11.90 15.94 6.66
N LEU A 124 11.61 17.05 5.99
CA LEU A 124 12.49 18.22 5.96
C LEU A 124 12.74 18.78 7.37
N GLN A 125 11.69 18.84 8.21
CA GLN A 125 11.80 19.26 9.61
C GLN A 125 12.64 18.28 10.45
N GLN A 126 12.46 16.97 10.26
CA GLN A 126 13.24 15.97 10.99
C GLN A 126 14.75 16.05 10.66
N TYR A 127 15.10 16.36 9.40
CA TYR A 127 16.49 16.39 8.92
C TYR A 127 17.05 17.81 8.73
N GLN A 128 16.44 18.83 9.34
CA GLN A 128 16.83 20.24 9.23
C GLN A 128 18.28 20.56 9.64
N HIS A 129 18.92 19.67 10.41
CA HIS A 129 20.31 19.81 10.84
C HIS A 129 21.31 19.64 9.68
N LEU A 130 20.88 19.03 8.56
CA LEU A 130 21.70 18.87 7.37
C LEU A 130 21.56 20.10 6.46
N PRO A 131 22.66 20.79 6.08
CA PRO A 131 22.60 22.02 5.28
C PRO A 131 21.86 21.87 3.95
N SER A 132 22.01 20.72 3.27
CA SER A 132 21.32 20.47 1.99
C SER A 132 19.80 20.39 2.15
N PHE A 133 19.32 19.76 3.22
CA PHE A 133 17.88 19.67 3.49
C PHE A 133 17.30 21.00 3.95
N ARG A 134 18.07 21.78 4.71
CA ARG A 134 17.70 23.15 5.06
C ARG A 134 17.56 24.04 3.82
N ALA A 135 18.52 23.99 2.89
CA ALA A 135 18.42 24.76 1.64
C ALA A 135 17.17 24.39 0.83
N ILE A 136 16.86 23.09 0.70
CA ILE A 136 15.64 22.61 0.03
C ILE A 136 14.39 23.10 0.77
N GLN A 137 14.40 23.07 2.10
CA GLN A 137 13.29 23.54 2.92
C GLN A 137 13.06 25.04 2.71
N ASP A 138 14.12 25.84 2.72
CA ASP A 138 14.06 27.29 2.48
C ASP A 138 13.49 27.57 1.07
N ASP A 139 13.98 26.87 0.05
CA ASP A 139 13.44 26.97 -1.33
C ASP A 139 11.96 26.61 -1.40
N CYS A 140 11.56 25.49 -0.78
CA CYS A 140 10.17 25.06 -0.73
C CYS A 140 9.29 26.06 0.03
N GLN A 141 9.79 26.69 1.10
CA GLN A 141 9.07 27.73 1.84
C GLN A 141 8.85 28.98 0.96
N VAL A 142 9.86 29.41 0.20
CA VAL A 142 9.73 30.55 -0.72
C VAL A 142 8.67 30.27 -1.78
N ILE A 143 8.68 29.09 -2.39
CA ILE A 143 7.69 28.73 -3.41
C ILE A 143 6.29 28.60 -2.79
N THR A 144 6.20 28.06 -1.57
CA THR A 144 4.94 27.93 -0.83
C THR A 144 4.36 29.29 -0.44
N ALA A 145 5.19 30.23 -0.02
CA ALA A 145 4.77 31.61 0.28
C ALA A 145 4.24 32.31 -0.98
N ARG A 146 4.91 32.11 -2.13
CA ARG A 146 4.42 32.60 -3.43
C ARG A 146 3.07 31.97 -3.79
N LEU A 147 2.90 30.68 -3.57
CA LEU A 147 1.63 29.97 -3.77
C LEU A 147 0.52 30.55 -2.87
N ALA A 148 0.79 30.76 -1.59
CA ALA A 148 -0.17 31.35 -0.66
C ALA A 148 -0.59 32.76 -1.09
N GLN A 149 0.37 33.57 -1.57
CA GLN A 149 0.09 34.91 -2.10
C GLN A 149 -0.82 34.85 -3.36
N GLN A 150 -0.56 33.92 -4.29
CA GLN A 150 -1.41 33.73 -5.48
C GLN A 150 -2.82 33.27 -5.10
N LEU A 151 -2.96 32.36 -4.13
CA LEU A 151 -4.25 31.90 -3.62
C LEU A 151 -5.02 33.05 -2.94
N ARG A 152 -4.36 33.88 -2.10
CA ARG A 152 -4.96 35.08 -1.50
C ARG A 152 -5.38 36.10 -2.56
N GLN A 153 -4.59 36.27 -3.62
CA GLN A 153 -4.96 37.15 -4.72
C GLN A 153 -6.21 36.63 -5.47
N ARG A 154 -6.26 35.34 -5.81
CA ARG A 154 -7.46 34.74 -6.42
C ARG A 154 -8.69 34.83 -5.53
N PHE A 155 -8.49 34.67 -4.23
CA PHE A 155 -9.54 34.84 -3.23
C PHE A 155 -10.11 36.27 -3.24
N ARG A 156 -9.24 37.30 -3.26
CA ARG A 156 -9.63 38.72 -3.30
C ARG A 156 -10.22 39.18 -4.63
N GLU A 157 -9.75 38.62 -5.75
CA GLU A 157 -10.26 38.96 -7.08
C GLU A 157 -11.70 38.48 -7.28
N GLY A 158 -12.23 37.61 -6.40
CA GLY A 158 -13.66 37.44 -6.15
C GLY A 158 -14.50 36.93 -7.34
N GLY A 159 -13.86 36.58 -8.45
CA GLY A 159 -14.53 36.25 -9.73
C GLY A 159 -14.82 34.76 -9.95
N SER A 160 -14.39 33.91 -9.03
CA SER A 160 -14.55 32.46 -9.08
C SER A 160 -15.66 32.06 -8.11
N GLY A 161 -16.60 31.20 -8.52
CA GLY A 161 -17.82 30.91 -7.78
C GLY A 161 -17.61 30.44 -6.34
N ALA A 162 -18.69 30.31 -5.57
CA ALA A 162 -18.67 29.77 -4.20
C ALA A 162 -17.78 28.51 -4.00
N PRO A 163 -17.77 27.51 -4.91
CA PRO A 163 -16.91 26.32 -4.73
C PRO A 163 -15.41 26.60 -4.92
N GLU A 164 -15.03 27.51 -5.83
CA GLU A 164 -13.62 27.82 -6.10
C GLU A 164 -13.01 28.66 -4.96
N GLN A 165 -13.83 29.48 -4.30
CA GLN A 165 -13.43 30.19 -3.08
C GLN A 165 -13.27 29.23 -1.90
N ALA A 166 -14.18 28.26 -1.75
CA ALA A 166 -14.03 27.21 -0.74
C ALA A 166 -12.74 26.42 -0.94
N GLU A 167 -12.45 25.97 -2.17
CA GLU A 167 -11.20 25.28 -2.49
C GLU A 167 -9.96 26.13 -2.16
N CYS A 168 -9.97 27.44 -2.48
CA CYS A 168 -8.85 28.33 -2.13
C CYS A 168 -8.63 28.42 -0.62
N VAL A 169 -9.71 28.50 0.17
CA VAL A 169 -9.65 28.54 1.64
C VAL A 169 -9.15 27.22 2.21
N GLU A 170 -9.62 26.07 1.71
CA GLU A 170 -9.11 24.75 2.11
C GLU A 170 -7.61 24.63 1.88
N LEU A 171 -7.14 25.07 0.71
CA LEU A 171 -5.72 25.01 0.36
C LEU A 171 -4.88 25.94 1.24
N LEU A 172 -5.37 27.14 1.57
CA LEU A 172 -4.71 28.06 2.49
C LEU A 172 -4.65 27.50 3.93
N LEU A 173 -5.72 26.87 4.40
CA LEU A 173 -5.75 26.18 5.70
C LEU A 173 -4.75 25.01 5.73
N ALA A 174 -4.68 24.24 4.65
CA ALA A 174 -3.74 23.12 4.54
C ALA A 174 -2.26 23.57 4.45
N LEU A 175 -2.00 24.84 4.09
CA LEU A 175 -0.67 25.45 4.14
C LEU A 175 -0.26 25.94 5.54
N GLY A 176 -1.19 25.94 6.50
CA GLY A 176 -0.94 26.36 7.89
C GLY A 176 -1.06 27.87 8.11
N GLU A 177 -1.75 28.59 7.22
CA GLU A 177 -2.09 30.00 7.42
C GLU A 177 -3.05 30.18 8.62
N PRO A 178 -2.97 31.31 9.34
CA PRO A 178 -3.79 31.56 10.52
C PRO A 178 -5.27 31.56 10.13
N ALA A 179 -5.97 30.56 10.65
CA ALA A 179 -7.35 30.30 10.29
C ALA A 179 -8.29 31.43 10.75
N GLU A 180 -7.88 32.24 11.75
CA GLU A 180 -8.60 33.44 12.19
C GLU A 180 -8.63 34.56 11.15
N GLU A 181 -7.51 34.84 10.48
CA GLU A 181 -7.43 35.86 9.43
C GLU A 181 -8.26 35.44 8.20
N LEU A 182 -8.21 34.16 7.85
CA LEU A 182 -8.98 33.59 6.75
C LEU A 182 -10.49 33.63 7.02
N CYS A 183 -10.92 33.39 8.27
CA CYS A 183 -12.32 33.56 8.65
C CYS A 183 -12.79 35.01 8.42
N GLU A 184 -12.01 35.99 8.86
CA GLU A 184 -12.37 37.40 8.72
C GLU A 184 -12.42 37.85 7.26
N GLU A 185 -11.42 37.46 6.45
CA GLU A 185 -11.43 37.73 5.01
C GLU A 185 -12.60 37.04 4.29
N PHE A 186 -12.97 35.81 4.69
CA PHE A 186 -14.13 35.07 4.16
C PHE A 186 -15.46 35.74 4.48
N LEU A 187 -15.68 36.07 5.75
CA LEU A 187 -16.90 36.74 6.19
C LEU A 187 -17.00 38.14 5.57
N ALA A 188 -15.90 38.89 5.42
CA ALA A 188 -15.91 40.17 4.74
C ALA A 188 -16.32 40.06 3.26
N HIS A 189 -15.82 39.05 2.53
CA HIS A 189 -16.22 38.81 1.14
C HIS A 189 -17.68 38.34 1.03
N ALA A 190 -18.13 37.47 1.94
CA ALA A 190 -19.52 37.03 2.00
C ALA A 190 -20.45 38.21 2.28
N ARG A 191 -20.11 39.08 3.24
CA ARG A 191 -20.86 40.32 3.53
C ARG A 191 -20.98 41.20 2.31
N GLY A 192 -19.86 41.48 1.62
CA GLY A 192 -19.87 42.32 0.43
C GLY A 192 -20.70 41.76 -0.72
N ARG A 193 -20.81 40.44 -0.84
CA ARG A 193 -21.71 39.78 -1.82
C ARG A 193 -23.17 39.92 -1.42
N LEU A 194 -23.49 39.57 -0.17
CA LEU A 194 -24.86 39.68 0.36
C LEU A 194 -25.37 41.13 0.33
N GLU A 195 -24.51 42.11 0.61
CA GLU A 195 -24.86 43.54 0.48
C GLU A 195 -25.10 43.98 -0.97
N LYS A 196 -24.44 43.36 -1.96
CA LYS A 196 -24.72 43.63 -3.38
C LYS A 196 -26.06 43.03 -3.79
N GLU A 197 -26.36 41.81 -3.33
CA GLU A 197 -27.66 41.16 -3.55
C GLU A 197 -28.79 41.96 -2.88
N LEU A 198 -28.58 42.42 -1.64
CA LEU A 198 -29.53 43.29 -0.93
C LEU A 198 -29.75 44.62 -1.68
N ARG A 199 -28.68 45.26 -2.18
CA ARG A 199 -28.78 46.48 -2.99
C ARG A 199 -29.48 46.24 -4.33
N SER A 200 -29.35 45.06 -4.93
CA SER A 200 -30.09 44.68 -6.14
C SER A 200 -31.58 44.59 -5.84
N LEU A 201 -31.96 43.92 -4.75
CA LEU A 201 -33.34 43.85 -4.26
C LEU A 201 -33.91 45.24 -3.94
N GLU A 202 -33.13 46.11 -3.30
CA GLU A 202 -33.52 47.49 -3.00
C GLU A 202 -33.69 48.33 -4.29
N ALA A 203 -32.92 48.07 -5.33
CA ALA A 203 -33.05 48.76 -6.61
C ALA A 203 -34.29 48.32 -7.41
N GLU A 204 -34.69 47.05 -7.30
CA GLU A 204 -35.96 46.52 -7.85
C GLU A 204 -37.20 47.14 -7.17
N LEU A 205 -37.05 47.58 -5.92
CA LEU A 205 -38.06 48.30 -5.13
C LEU A 205 -38.22 49.79 -5.50
N GLY A 206 -37.60 50.27 -6.59
CA GLY A 206 -37.45 51.69 -6.95
C GLY A 206 -38.70 52.58 -6.80
N PRO A 207 -38.53 53.92 -6.78
CA PRO A 207 -39.53 54.88 -6.29
C PRO A 207 -40.78 55.08 -7.18
N SER A 208 -40.98 54.30 -8.24
CA SER A 208 -42.07 54.48 -9.21
C SER A 208 -42.95 53.23 -9.34
N PRO A 209 -44.29 53.37 -9.30
CA PRO A 209 -45.22 52.26 -9.57
C PRO A 209 -45.12 51.81 -11.04
N PRO A 210 -45.43 50.54 -11.36
CA PRO A 210 -46.17 49.58 -10.56
C PRO A 210 -45.30 48.80 -9.56
N ALA A 211 -45.88 48.48 -8.41
CA ALA A 211 -45.24 47.64 -7.41
C ALA A 211 -44.87 46.28 -8.05
N PRO A 212 -43.63 45.77 -7.86
CA PRO A 212 -43.30 44.41 -8.25
C PRO A 212 -44.24 43.43 -7.54
N ASP A 213 -44.53 42.29 -8.17
CA ASP A 213 -45.34 41.25 -7.54
C ASP A 213 -44.66 40.84 -6.22
N VAL A 214 -45.39 41.01 -5.12
CA VAL A 214 -44.88 40.76 -3.76
C VAL A 214 -44.39 39.32 -3.64
N LEU A 215 -45.01 38.38 -4.34
CA LEU A 215 -44.57 36.99 -4.38
C LEU A 215 -43.23 36.85 -5.11
N GLU A 216 -43.08 37.48 -6.27
CA GLU A 216 -41.84 37.43 -7.07
C GLU A 216 -40.67 38.11 -6.36
N PHE A 217 -40.93 39.20 -5.63
CA PHE A 217 -39.95 39.87 -4.77
C PHE A 217 -39.53 38.99 -3.58
N THR A 218 -40.49 38.34 -2.91
CA THR A 218 -40.22 37.44 -1.78
C THR A 218 -39.43 36.22 -2.25
N ASP A 219 -39.75 35.69 -3.44
CA ASP A 219 -39.04 34.57 -4.04
C ASP A 219 -37.61 34.97 -4.46
N HIS A 220 -37.40 36.17 -5.00
CA HIS A 220 -36.04 36.69 -5.30
C HIS A 220 -35.22 36.93 -4.02
N GLY A 221 -35.83 37.49 -2.97
CA GLY A 221 -35.16 37.67 -1.68
C GLY A 221 -34.84 36.35 -0.98
N GLY A 222 -35.75 35.39 -1.04
CA GLY A 222 -35.58 34.05 -0.46
C GLY A 222 -34.53 33.22 -1.22
N SER A 223 -34.59 33.19 -2.55
CA SER A 223 -33.66 32.41 -3.37
C SER A 223 -32.28 33.06 -3.50
N GLY A 224 -32.22 34.39 -3.56
CA GLY A 224 -30.99 35.17 -3.64
C GLY A 224 -30.34 35.33 -2.27
N PHE A 225 -30.83 36.27 -1.46
CA PHE A 225 -30.18 36.67 -0.20
C PHE A 225 -30.22 35.56 0.86
N VAL A 226 -31.39 34.99 1.15
CA VAL A 226 -31.50 33.93 2.18
C VAL A 226 -30.79 32.66 1.72
N GLY A 227 -30.93 32.30 0.45
CA GLY A 227 -30.18 31.20 -0.17
C GLY A 227 -28.66 31.39 -0.09
N GLY A 228 -28.18 32.59 -0.41
CA GLY A 228 -26.77 32.99 -0.32
C GLY A 228 -26.24 32.95 1.11
N LEU A 229 -27.01 33.44 2.08
CA LEU A 229 -26.65 33.39 3.50
C LEU A 229 -26.57 31.95 4.01
N CYS A 230 -27.51 31.08 3.63
CA CYS A 230 -27.46 29.65 3.93
C CYS A 230 -26.24 28.96 3.30
N GLN A 231 -25.88 29.30 2.05
CA GLN A 231 -24.69 28.76 1.39
C GLN A 231 -23.40 29.18 2.08
N VAL A 232 -23.30 30.46 2.49
CA VAL A 232 -22.15 30.98 3.26
C VAL A 232 -22.05 30.28 4.60
N ALA A 233 -23.17 30.11 5.32
CA ALA A 233 -23.19 29.44 6.61
C ALA A 233 -22.78 27.96 6.50
N ALA A 234 -23.28 27.24 5.49
CA ALA A 234 -22.93 25.86 5.22
C ALA A 234 -21.44 25.71 4.85
N ALA A 235 -20.94 26.54 3.92
CA ALA A 235 -19.54 26.53 3.52
C ALA A 235 -18.60 26.88 4.69
N TYR A 236 -18.97 27.86 5.51
CA TYR A 236 -18.19 28.22 6.70
C TYR A 236 -18.13 27.06 7.70
N GLN A 237 -19.25 26.38 7.95
CA GLN A 237 -19.28 25.23 8.84
C GLN A 237 -18.41 24.08 8.31
N GLU A 238 -18.43 23.81 7.01
CA GLU A 238 -17.62 22.75 6.40
C GLU A 238 -16.11 23.08 6.45
N LEU A 239 -15.74 24.30 6.06
CA LEU A 239 -14.34 24.74 5.98
C LEU A 239 -13.68 24.91 7.36
N PHE A 240 -14.43 25.40 8.35
CA PHE A 240 -13.91 25.76 9.66
C PHE A 240 -14.41 24.85 10.79
N ALA A 241 -14.99 23.69 10.49
CA ALA A 241 -15.43 22.69 11.47
C ALA A 241 -14.35 22.36 12.52
N ALA A 242 -13.08 22.35 12.09
CA ALA A 242 -11.93 22.05 12.94
C ALA A 242 -11.60 23.13 13.99
N GLN A 243 -12.12 24.37 13.86
CA GLN A 243 -11.87 25.45 14.81
C GLN A 243 -12.73 25.38 16.09
N GLY A 244 -13.72 24.48 16.15
CA GLY A 244 -14.56 24.31 17.34
C GLY A 244 -15.38 25.57 17.71
N PRO A 245 -15.58 25.88 19.00
CA PRO A 245 -16.54 26.90 19.45
C PRO A 245 -16.18 28.33 19.04
N ALA A 246 -14.89 28.67 18.91
CA ALA A 246 -14.44 30.01 18.50
C ALA A 246 -14.87 30.35 17.06
N GLY A 247 -14.88 29.35 16.17
CA GLY A 247 -15.39 29.51 14.80
C GLY A 247 -16.90 29.75 14.78
N ALA A 248 -17.65 29.08 15.65
CA ALA A 248 -19.10 29.23 15.77
C ALA A 248 -19.51 30.60 16.33
N GLU A 249 -18.74 31.16 17.27
CA GLU A 249 -18.97 32.53 17.79
C GLU A 249 -18.78 33.60 16.70
N LYS A 250 -17.77 33.44 15.83
CA LYS A 250 -17.55 34.35 14.69
C LYS A 250 -18.67 34.26 13.64
N LEU A 251 -19.21 33.07 13.39
CA LEU A 251 -20.38 32.90 12.53
C LEU A 251 -21.65 33.52 13.14
N ALA A 252 -21.84 33.36 14.45
CA ALA A 252 -22.96 33.97 15.18
C ALA A 252 -22.88 35.50 15.24
N ALA A 253 -21.66 36.07 15.26
CA ALA A 253 -21.45 37.51 15.16
C ALA A 253 -21.64 38.06 13.72
N PHE A 254 -21.65 37.18 12.72
CA PHE A 254 -21.85 37.53 11.32
C PHE A 254 -23.33 37.52 10.90
N ALA A 255 -24.11 36.57 11.41
CA ALA A 255 -25.56 36.45 11.18
C ALA A 255 -26.36 37.57 11.87
#